data_AF-A0A8C6S870-F1
#
_entry.id   AF-A0A8C6S870-F1
#
_cell.length_a   1.000
_cell.length_b   1.000
_cell.length_c   1.000
_cell.angle_alpha   90.00
_cell.angle_beta   90.00
_cell.angle_gamma   90.00
#
_symmetry.space_group_name_H-M   'P 1'
#
loop_
_entity.id
_entity.type
_entity.pdbx_description
1 polymer ?
#
loop_
_entity_poly.entity_id
_entity_poly.type
_entity_poly.pdbx_seq_one_letter_code
_entity_poly.pdbx_strand_id
1 'polypeptide(L)'
;MEAGLCTPCNIQICEVTCDSFRIMWDMTPEDTARATHFFIDLSRKDNRDPNRFKHRDVPTKLVAKAVPLPMAVRGHWFLSPRTEYCVAVQTAVRQPDGDYLVSEWSQVIEFCTGDYAIEHLEQLMDKAKGSAGRLLKFSVFYRNQHPDYFNYFRNQCGGWMTPALKDNSGSHGSPVNGKLRGVFFSCNTEFDTDPCGTFVKPAHKSIFADFYCMYTAYHYVVLVLAPVGSEGDSFCQTRLPRLDLASNPFLTYSVPQRPGEEPLFCHASDVILEVLYTEPVHLDLGKVEQISGHQLMSLTTANAKKDPSCKVCNISVGR
;
A
#
# COMPACT_ATOMS: atom_id res chain seq x y z
N MET A 1 8.13 -53.66 -5.83
CA MET A 1 8.15 -52.32 -6.46
C MET A 1 7.64 -51.35 -5.41
N GLU A 2 8.45 -50.39 -4.97
CA GLU A 2 7.94 -49.31 -4.13
C GLU A 2 6.87 -48.57 -4.95
N ALA A 3 5.65 -48.50 -4.42
CA ALA A 3 4.58 -47.76 -5.07
C ALA A 3 4.96 -46.28 -5.11
N GLY A 4 4.97 -45.71 -6.31
CA GLY A 4 5.17 -44.28 -6.53
C GLY A 4 4.11 -43.45 -5.80
N LEU A 5 4.44 -42.20 -5.49
CA LEU A 5 3.52 -41.26 -4.85
C LEU A 5 2.50 -40.75 -5.87
N CYS A 6 1.24 -40.64 -5.48
CA CYS A 6 0.21 -40.02 -6.30
C CYS A 6 0.47 -38.52 -6.49
N THR A 7 0.15 -38.01 -7.67
CA THR A 7 0.20 -36.58 -7.97
C THR A 7 -0.84 -35.84 -7.15
N PRO A 8 -0.46 -34.78 -6.41
CA PRO A 8 -1.42 -33.92 -5.71
C PRO A 8 -2.47 -33.33 -6.67
N CYS A 9 -3.74 -33.42 -6.29
CA CYS A 9 -4.86 -32.90 -7.09
C CYS A 9 -5.82 -32.07 -6.24
N ASN A 10 -6.77 -31.39 -6.89
CA ASN A 10 -7.74 -30.51 -6.23
C ASN A 10 -7.09 -29.46 -5.32
N ILE A 11 -6.04 -28.80 -5.82
CA ILE A 11 -5.33 -27.76 -5.08
C ILE A 11 -6.29 -26.60 -4.77
N GLN A 12 -6.41 -26.24 -3.50
CA GLN A 12 -7.25 -25.15 -3.01
C GLN A 12 -6.40 -24.16 -2.21
N ILE A 13 -6.66 -22.87 -2.46
CA ILE A 13 -6.04 -21.76 -1.74
C ILE A 13 -7.14 -20.99 -1.02
N CYS A 14 -6.94 -20.72 0.26
CA CYS A 14 -7.89 -20.00 1.10
C CYS A 14 -7.16 -19.07 2.08
N GLU A 15 -7.92 -18.23 2.80
CA GLU A 15 -7.38 -17.33 3.83
C GLU A 15 -6.21 -16.45 3.33
N VAL A 16 -6.33 -15.91 2.13
CA VAL A 16 -5.28 -15.09 1.51
C VAL A 16 -5.22 -13.71 2.14
N THR A 17 -4.06 -13.36 2.69
CA THR A 17 -3.71 -12.01 3.17
C THR A 17 -2.69 -11.36 2.23
N CYS A 18 -2.15 -10.19 2.59
CA CYS A 18 -1.09 -9.55 1.81
C CYS A 18 0.26 -10.30 1.84
N ASP A 19 0.46 -11.17 2.82
CA ASP A 19 1.74 -11.77 3.19
C ASP A 19 1.63 -13.26 3.57
N SER A 20 0.43 -13.84 3.45
CA SER A 20 0.17 -15.24 3.70
C SER A 20 -1.01 -15.80 2.93
N PHE A 21 -1.07 -17.12 2.84
CA PHE A 21 -2.22 -17.88 2.39
C PHE A 21 -2.20 -19.27 3.03
N ARG A 22 -3.33 -19.98 2.93
CA ARG A 22 -3.40 -21.41 3.24
C ARG A 22 -3.61 -22.22 1.97
N ILE A 23 -2.96 -23.37 1.91
CA ILE A 23 -3.02 -24.28 0.76
C ILE A 23 -3.31 -25.70 1.23
N MET A 24 -4.16 -26.39 0.47
CA MET A 24 -4.49 -27.79 0.65
C MET A 24 -4.73 -28.48 -0.69
N TRP A 25 -4.71 -29.80 -0.67
CA TRP A 25 -4.92 -30.66 -1.81
C TRP A 25 -5.28 -32.06 -1.34
N ASP A 26 -5.76 -32.87 -2.27
CA ASP A 26 -6.13 -34.25 -2.00
C ASP A 26 -4.92 -35.18 -2.17
N MET A 27 -4.81 -36.15 -1.26
CA MET A 27 -3.84 -37.25 -1.29
C MET A 27 -4.54 -38.54 -0.88
N THR A 28 -3.99 -39.67 -1.30
CA THR A 28 -4.43 -40.97 -0.79
C THR A 28 -4.09 -41.08 0.71
N PRO A 29 -4.85 -41.85 1.50
CA PRO A 29 -4.52 -42.08 2.91
C PRO A 29 -3.12 -42.67 3.08
N GLU A 30 -2.69 -43.54 2.17
CA GLU A 30 -1.35 -44.14 2.17
C GLU A 30 -0.26 -43.09 1.98
N ASP A 31 -0.41 -42.19 1.00
CA ASP A 31 0.59 -41.14 0.76
C ASP A 31 0.60 -40.09 1.85
N THR A 32 -0.57 -39.78 2.44
CA THR A 32 -0.67 -38.88 3.60
C THR A 32 0.13 -39.41 4.79
N ALA A 33 0.07 -40.72 5.04
CA ALA A 33 0.82 -41.37 6.13
C ALA A 33 2.33 -41.45 5.84
N ARG A 34 2.71 -41.54 4.57
CA ARG A 34 4.12 -41.67 4.14
C ARG A 34 4.82 -40.32 3.96
N ALA A 35 4.10 -39.28 3.55
CA ALA A 35 4.65 -37.97 3.22
C ALA A 35 5.48 -37.42 4.38
N THR A 36 6.72 -37.02 4.09
CA THR A 36 7.58 -36.38 5.09
C THR A 36 7.82 -34.92 4.77
N HIS A 37 7.72 -34.52 3.49
CA HIS A 37 7.92 -33.15 3.02
C HIS A 37 6.96 -32.79 1.89
N PHE A 38 6.73 -31.49 1.72
CA PHE A 38 6.05 -30.91 0.58
C PHE A 38 6.97 -29.92 -0.10
N PHE A 39 7.09 -30.03 -1.42
CA PHE A 39 7.80 -29.06 -2.24
C PHE A 39 6.75 -28.15 -2.88
N ILE A 40 6.96 -26.84 -2.77
CA ILE A 40 6.02 -25.82 -3.25
C ILE A 40 6.79 -24.90 -4.19
N ASP A 41 6.41 -24.89 -5.46
CA ASP A 41 6.93 -23.91 -6.41
C ASP A 41 5.99 -22.71 -6.42
N LEU A 42 6.45 -21.59 -5.86
CA LEU A 42 5.75 -20.33 -5.75
C LEU A 42 6.50 -19.28 -6.57
N SER A 43 5.88 -18.83 -7.65
CA SER A 43 6.45 -17.81 -8.54
C SER A 43 5.49 -16.65 -8.72
N ARG A 44 6.02 -15.45 -8.91
CA ARG A 44 5.21 -14.31 -9.32
C ARG A 44 4.76 -14.55 -10.75
N LYS A 45 3.49 -14.26 -11.04
CA LYS A 45 3.01 -14.26 -12.42
C LYS A 45 3.66 -13.09 -13.15
N ASP A 46 4.63 -13.38 -14.02
CA ASP A 46 5.29 -12.35 -14.80
C ASP A 46 4.33 -11.79 -15.85
N ASN A 47 3.79 -10.60 -15.59
CA ASN A 47 3.37 -9.71 -16.66
C ASN A 47 4.64 -9.23 -17.35
N ARG A 48 4.80 -9.54 -18.63
CA ARG A 48 5.94 -9.17 -19.48
C ARG A 48 6.24 -7.67 -19.41
N ASP A 49 7.07 -7.26 -18.47
CA ASP A 49 7.66 -5.92 -18.41
C ASP A 49 9.19 -6.09 -18.56
N PRO A 50 9.75 -5.80 -19.76
CA PRO A 50 11.14 -6.11 -20.09
C PRO A 50 12.19 -5.34 -19.25
N ASN A 51 11.76 -4.37 -18.44
CA ASN A 51 12.66 -3.48 -17.67
C ASN A 51 12.83 -3.85 -16.19
N ARG A 52 12.42 -5.04 -15.75
CA ARG A 52 12.58 -5.42 -14.33
C ARG A 52 13.98 -5.95 -14.04
N PHE A 53 14.77 -5.19 -13.28
CA PHE A 53 16.00 -5.66 -12.65
C PHE A 53 15.73 -7.00 -11.94
N LYS A 54 16.41 -8.06 -12.38
CA LYS A 54 16.39 -9.37 -11.73
C LYS A 54 17.09 -9.23 -10.38
N HIS A 55 16.34 -9.01 -9.31
CA HIS A 55 16.85 -9.32 -7.97
C HIS A 55 17.12 -10.82 -7.95
N ARG A 56 18.41 -11.15 -8.00
CA ARG A 56 19.08 -12.42 -7.70
C ARG A 56 18.12 -13.53 -7.24
N ASP A 57 18.00 -14.56 -8.05
CA ASP A 57 17.15 -15.76 -7.91
C ASP A 57 16.85 -16.14 -6.45
N VAL A 58 15.75 -15.59 -5.91
CA VAL A 58 15.17 -16.08 -4.66
C VAL A 58 14.62 -17.47 -4.99
N PRO A 59 14.98 -18.54 -4.26
CA PRO A 59 14.49 -19.87 -4.57
C PRO A 59 12.95 -19.86 -4.59
N THR A 60 12.35 -20.03 -5.77
CA THR A 60 10.89 -20.13 -5.94
C THR A 60 10.35 -21.43 -5.34
N LYS A 61 11.24 -22.37 -5.01
CA LYS A 61 10.92 -23.67 -4.45
C LYS A 61 11.11 -23.67 -2.94
N LEU A 62 10.00 -23.67 -2.22
CA LEU A 62 9.95 -23.86 -0.79
C LEU A 62 9.92 -25.35 -0.47
N VAL A 63 10.70 -25.77 0.52
CA VAL A 63 10.65 -27.13 1.07
C VAL A 63 10.09 -27.04 2.48
N ALA A 64 8.93 -27.65 2.69
CA ALA A 64 8.26 -27.70 3.98
C ALA A 64 8.25 -29.13 4.51
N LYS A 65 8.42 -29.29 5.82
CA LYS A 65 8.11 -30.57 6.47
C LYS A 65 6.60 -30.83 6.35
N ALA A 66 6.22 -32.06 6.07
CA ALA A 66 4.82 -32.44 5.97
C ALA A 66 4.10 -32.15 7.29
N VAL A 67 2.97 -31.46 7.17
CA VAL A 67 2.07 -31.07 8.27
C VAL A 67 0.64 -31.33 7.82
N PRO A 68 -0.34 -31.41 8.73
CA PRO A 68 -1.74 -31.51 8.36
C PRO A 68 -2.17 -30.36 7.43
N LEU A 69 -2.87 -30.69 6.35
CA LEU A 69 -3.48 -29.72 5.45
C LEU A 69 -4.81 -29.21 6.03
N PRO A 70 -5.20 -27.94 5.81
CA PRO A 70 -4.49 -26.91 5.05
C PRO A 70 -3.26 -26.36 5.78
N MET A 71 -2.13 -26.26 5.07
CA MET A 71 -0.90 -25.67 5.60
C MET A 71 -0.84 -24.17 5.34
N ALA A 72 -0.25 -23.42 6.28
CA ALA A 72 -0.04 -21.98 6.12
C ALA A 72 1.31 -21.70 5.45
N VAL A 73 1.30 -20.89 4.39
CA VAL A 73 2.49 -20.32 3.77
C VAL A 73 2.51 -18.85 4.13
N ARG A 74 3.53 -18.42 4.89
CA ARG A 74 3.67 -17.05 5.38
C ARG A 74 5.05 -16.51 5.08
N GLY A 75 5.13 -15.20 4.85
CA GLY A 75 6.38 -14.48 4.86
C GLY A 75 6.49 -13.44 3.76
N HIS A 76 6.77 -12.21 4.20
CA HIS A 76 7.04 -11.06 3.33
C HIS A 76 8.23 -11.24 2.39
N TRP A 77 9.14 -12.20 2.68
CA TRP A 77 10.27 -12.52 1.80
C TRP A 77 9.82 -13.11 0.46
N PHE A 78 8.66 -13.76 0.41
CA PHE A 78 8.15 -14.44 -0.79
C PHE A 78 6.86 -13.80 -1.30
N LEU A 79 6.07 -13.18 -0.41
CA LEU A 79 4.77 -12.59 -0.72
C LEU A 79 4.80 -11.07 -0.63
N SER A 80 4.39 -10.42 -1.72
CA SER A 80 4.14 -8.99 -1.78
C SER A 80 2.63 -8.75 -1.84
N PRO A 81 2.10 -7.69 -1.21
CA PRO A 81 0.68 -7.33 -1.32
C PRO A 81 0.23 -7.10 -2.77
N ARG A 82 -1.06 -7.37 -3.05
CA ARG A 82 -1.70 -7.24 -4.37
C ARG A 82 -0.95 -7.86 -5.54
N THR A 83 -0.18 -8.91 -5.30
CA THR A 83 0.66 -9.52 -6.33
C THR A 83 0.05 -10.83 -6.77
N GLU A 84 -0.02 -11.04 -8.08
CA GLU A 84 -0.43 -12.30 -8.69
C GLU A 84 0.71 -13.33 -8.59
N TYR A 85 0.36 -14.52 -8.13
CA TYR A 85 1.27 -15.65 -7.95
C TYR A 85 0.70 -16.90 -8.64
N CYS A 86 1.62 -17.74 -9.09
CA CYS A 86 1.37 -19.10 -9.53
C CYS A 86 1.97 -20.07 -8.49
N VAL A 87 1.22 -21.11 -8.14
CA VAL A 87 1.69 -22.16 -7.21
C VAL A 87 1.45 -23.56 -7.76
N ALA A 88 2.43 -24.44 -7.59
CA ALA A 88 2.32 -25.87 -7.79
C ALA A 88 2.95 -26.61 -6.61
N VAL A 89 2.49 -27.83 -6.34
CA VAL A 89 2.94 -28.63 -5.20
C VAL A 89 3.36 -30.03 -5.62
N GLN A 90 4.26 -30.63 -4.84
CA GLN A 90 4.75 -31.98 -5.01
C GLN A 90 4.89 -32.63 -3.62
N THR A 91 4.48 -33.89 -3.50
CA THR A 91 4.63 -34.67 -2.27
C THR A 91 5.97 -35.38 -2.29
N ALA A 92 6.67 -35.38 -1.15
CA ALA A 92 7.98 -35.99 -1.03
C ALA A 92 8.10 -36.88 0.22
N VAL A 93 8.81 -37.99 0.07
CA VAL A 93 9.19 -38.92 1.14
C VAL A 93 10.70 -38.99 1.18
N ARG A 94 11.28 -38.40 2.22
CA ARG A 94 12.71 -38.52 2.56
C ARG A 94 13.08 -39.98 2.81
N GLN A 95 14.03 -40.48 2.03
CA GLN A 95 14.56 -41.84 2.11
C GLN A 95 15.74 -41.91 3.11
N PRO A 96 16.12 -43.12 3.57
CA PRO A 96 17.20 -43.31 4.55
C PRO A 96 18.59 -42.86 4.09
N ASP A 97 18.84 -42.87 2.78
CA ASP A 97 20.06 -42.36 2.13
C ASP A 97 20.12 -40.82 2.09
N GLY A 98 19.02 -40.15 2.42
CA GLY A 98 18.90 -38.70 2.45
C GLY A 98 18.23 -38.10 1.22
N ASP A 99 18.00 -38.88 0.16
CA ASP A 99 17.30 -38.44 -1.04
C ASP A 99 15.78 -38.40 -0.84
N TYR A 100 15.07 -37.88 -1.83
CA TYR A 100 13.61 -37.78 -1.81
C TYR A 100 13.00 -38.62 -2.93
N LEU A 101 12.10 -39.52 -2.55
CA LEU A 101 11.09 -40.03 -3.48
C LEU A 101 10.01 -38.95 -3.63
N VAL A 102 9.78 -38.48 -4.86
CA VAL A 102 8.85 -37.38 -5.15
C VAL A 102 7.73 -37.82 -6.10
N SER A 103 6.54 -37.21 -5.95
CA SER A 103 5.44 -37.35 -6.92
C SER A 103 5.70 -36.54 -8.19
N GLU A 104 4.81 -36.58 -9.18
CA GLU A 104 4.76 -35.52 -10.20
C GLU A 104 4.26 -34.20 -9.57
N TRP A 105 4.49 -33.08 -10.25
CA TRP A 105 3.93 -31.77 -9.88
C TRP A 105 2.41 -31.72 -10.10
N SER A 106 1.71 -31.02 -9.23
CA SER A 106 0.30 -30.71 -9.39
C SER A 106 0.02 -29.79 -10.59
N GLN A 107 -1.26 -29.59 -10.90
CA GLN A 107 -1.68 -28.45 -11.70
C GLN A 107 -1.23 -27.13 -11.06
N VAL A 108 -0.92 -26.14 -11.90
CA VAL A 108 -0.59 -24.78 -11.46
C VAL A 108 -1.88 -24.04 -11.15
N ILE A 109 -1.97 -23.45 -9.95
CA ILE A 109 -3.07 -22.57 -9.54
C ILE A 109 -2.57 -21.14 -9.43
N GLU A 110 -3.41 -20.20 -9.86
CA GLU A 110 -3.16 -18.77 -9.73
C GLU A 110 -3.94 -18.19 -8.55
N PHE A 111 -3.34 -17.23 -7.84
CA PHE A 111 -4.03 -16.45 -6.82
C PHE A 111 -3.41 -15.06 -6.70
N CYS A 112 -4.12 -14.13 -6.06
CA CYS A 112 -3.63 -12.78 -5.80
C CYS A 112 -3.66 -12.50 -4.31
N THR A 113 -2.55 -11.97 -3.77
CA THR A 113 -2.47 -11.55 -2.37
C THR A 113 -3.33 -10.32 -2.09
N GLY A 114 -3.72 -10.15 -0.83
CA GLY A 114 -4.57 -9.03 -0.39
C GLY A 114 -3.87 -7.68 -0.29
N ASP A 115 -4.66 -6.68 0.09
CA ASP A 115 -4.19 -5.36 0.54
C ASP A 115 -3.52 -5.48 1.92
N TYR A 116 -2.77 -4.46 2.33
CA TYR A 116 -2.31 -4.39 3.71
C TYR A 116 -3.47 -4.48 4.69
N ALA A 117 -3.32 -5.38 5.67
CA ALA A 117 -4.19 -5.40 6.83
C ALA A 117 -3.90 -4.21 7.76
N ILE A 118 -4.80 -3.95 8.71
CA ILE A 118 -4.68 -2.82 9.64
C ILE A 118 -3.35 -2.86 10.40
N GLU A 119 -2.88 -4.05 10.81
CA GLU A 119 -1.63 -4.23 11.55
C GLU A 119 -0.42 -3.78 10.73
N HIS A 120 -0.44 -4.00 9.41
CA HIS A 120 0.62 -3.55 8.51
C HIS A 120 0.59 -2.03 8.33
N LEU A 121 -0.60 -1.44 8.28
CA LEU A 121 -0.76 0.01 8.20
C LEU A 121 -0.36 0.69 9.50
N GLU A 122 -0.61 0.07 10.65
CA GLU A 122 -0.13 0.54 11.95
C GLU A 122 1.40 0.52 12.03
N GLN A 123 2.04 -0.54 11.55
CA GLN A 123 3.51 -0.60 11.46
C GLN A 123 4.08 0.49 10.53
N LEU A 124 3.43 0.74 9.39
CA LEU A 124 3.80 1.85 8.49
C LEU A 124 3.60 3.21 9.16
N MET A 125 2.50 3.37 9.89
CA MET A 125 2.19 4.58 10.62
C MET A 125 3.23 4.84 11.71
N ASP A 126 3.67 3.82 12.46
CA ASP A 126 4.69 3.98 13.48
C ASP A 126 6.07 4.30 12.90
N LYS A 127 6.43 3.71 11.75
CA LYS A 127 7.61 4.12 10.97
C LYS A 127 7.52 5.57 10.49
N ALA A 128 6.35 5.99 10.04
CA ALA A 128 6.09 7.37 9.64
C ALA A 128 6.24 8.32 10.83
N LYS A 129 5.70 7.97 12.01
CA LYS A 129 5.87 8.75 13.24
C LYS A 129 7.34 8.92 13.60
N GLY A 130 8.15 7.87 13.47
CA GLY A 130 9.60 7.95 13.70
C GLY A 130 10.35 8.83 12.70
N SER A 131 9.72 9.16 11.58
CA SER A 131 10.25 10.07 10.55
C SER A 131 9.59 11.46 10.60
N ALA A 132 8.58 11.65 11.46
CA ALA A 132 7.89 12.91 11.60
C ALA A 132 8.76 13.87 12.45
N GLY A 133 9.23 14.93 11.80
CA GLY A 133 9.96 16.01 12.46
C GLY A 133 9.07 16.91 13.32
N ARG A 134 9.53 18.14 13.55
CA ARG A 134 8.74 19.15 14.27
C ARG A 134 7.53 19.58 13.45
N LEU A 135 6.42 19.87 14.13
CA LEU A 135 5.25 20.47 13.50
C LEU A 135 5.53 21.95 13.16
N LEU A 136 5.47 22.29 11.88
CA LEU A 136 5.61 23.64 11.36
C LEU A 136 4.29 24.14 10.80
N LYS A 137 4.05 25.44 10.97
CA LYS A 137 2.86 26.10 10.46
C LYS A 137 2.89 26.10 8.93
N PHE A 138 1.74 25.86 8.32
CA PHE A 138 1.54 26.05 6.90
C PHE A 138 0.14 26.62 6.66
N SER A 139 -0.05 27.24 5.49
CA SER A 139 -1.30 27.91 5.14
C SER A 139 -1.99 27.31 3.91
N VAL A 140 -1.33 26.40 3.19
CA VAL A 140 -1.75 25.96 1.85
C VAL A 140 -1.62 24.46 1.64
N PHE A 141 -2.61 23.93 0.95
CA PHE A 141 -2.48 22.67 0.23
C PHE A 141 -2.37 22.99 -1.25
N TYR A 142 -1.36 22.46 -1.92
CA TYR A 142 -1.17 22.67 -3.35
C TYR A 142 -1.52 21.40 -4.14
N ARG A 143 -1.92 21.58 -5.39
CA ARG A 143 -2.16 20.51 -6.34
C ARG A 143 -1.40 20.82 -7.62
N ASN A 144 -0.35 20.04 -7.90
CA ASN A 144 0.45 20.21 -9.11
C ASN A 144 -0.22 19.51 -10.30
N GLN A 145 -0.74 20.28 -11.26
CA GLN A 145 -1.40 19.78 -12.47
C GLN A 145 -1.16 20.73 -13.66
N HIS A 146 -1.34 20.22 -14.88
CA HIS A 146 -1.28 21.03 -16.09
C HIS A 146 -2.41 22.08 -16.10
N PRO A 147 -2.20 23.31 -16.63
CA PRO A 147 -3.25 24.34 -16.69
C PRO A 147 -4.57 23.87 -17.31
N ASP A 148 -4.50 22.98 -18.30
CA ASP A 148 -5.70 22.41 -18.96
C ASP A 148 -6.60 21.64 -17.99
N TYR A 149 -6.04 21.00 -16.95
CA TYR A 149 -6.81 20.34 -15.91
C TYR A 149 -7.73 21.34 -15.20
N PHE A 150 -7.19 22.49 -14.78
CA PHE A 150 -7.96 23.51 -14.09
C PHE A 150 -8.95 24.21 -15.03
N ASN A 151 -8.54 24.46 -16.28
CA ASN A 151 -9.43 25.05 -17.30
C ASN A 151 -10.61 24.14 -17.62
N TYR A 152 -10.40 22.82 -17.67
CA TYR A 152 -11.47 21.84 -17.86
C TYR A 152 -12.52 21.96 -16.75
N PHE A 153 -12.12 21.91 -15.47
CA PHE A 153 -13.09 22.01 -14.37
C PHE A 153 -13.78 23.36 -14.30
N ARG A 154 -13.06 24.46 -14.58
CA ARG A 154 -13.64 25.81 -14.63
C ARG A 154 -14.73 25.92 -15.71
N ASN A 155 -14.45 25.41 -16.91
CA ASN A 155 -15.31 25.62 -18.08
C ASN A 155 -16.37 24.54 -18.27
N GLN A 156 -16.08 23.29 -17.89
CA GLN A 156 -16.92 22.11 -18.18
C GLN A 156 -17.62 21.53 -16.95
N CYS A 157 -17.15 21.83 -15.74
CA CYS A 157 -17.68 21.26 -14.49
C CYS A 157 -18.15 22.33 -13.50
N GLY A 158 -18.39 23.55 -13.97
CA GLY A 158 -18.87 24.66 -13.13
C GLY A 158 -17.93 24.99 -11.95
N GLY A 159 -16.63 24.78 -12.12
CA GLY A 159 -15.63 25.05 -11.08
C GLY A 159 -15.42 23.94 -10.05
N TRP A 160 -16.13 22.81 -10.13
CA TRP A 160 -16.02 21.72 -9.16
C TRP A 160 -15.00 20.66 -9.58
N MET A 161 -13.85 20.59 -8.90
CA MET A 161 -12.94 19.45 -9.01
C MET A 161 -13.60 18.22 -8.39
N THR A 162 -13.88 17.22 -9.22
CA THR A 162 -14.55 15.99 -8.77
C THR A 162 -13.53 14.95 -8.30
N PRO A 163 -13.88 14.14 -7.28
CA PRO A 163 -13.07 13.00 -6.85
C PRO A 163 -12.73 12.06 -8.01
N ALA A 164 -11.48 11.62 -8.07
CA ALA A 164 -11.01 10.59 -9.00
C ALA A 164 -10.46 9.39 -8.22
N LEU A 165 -10.45 8.20 -8.83
CA LEU A 165 -9.84 7.02 -8.19
C LEU A 165 -8.38 7.29 -7.87
N LYS A 166 -7.97 6.94 -6.65
CA LYS A 166 -6.57 6.92 -6.24
C LYS A 166 -5.79 6.05 -7.21
N ASP A 167 -4.72 6.61 -7.75
CA ASP A 167 -3.79 5.91 -8.62
C ASP A 167 -2.98 4.81 -7.87
N ASN A 168 -1.95 4.26 -8.50
CA ASN A 168 -1.10 3.25 -7.87
C ASN A 168 0.18 3.83 -7.27
N SER A 169 0.22 5.14 -6.97
CA SER A 169 1.39 5.71 -6.32
C SER A 169 1.53 5.23 -4.88
N GLY A 170 2.77 5.18 -4.39
CA GLY A 170 3.10 4.73 -3.05
C GLY A 170 3.24 3.22 -2.92
N SER A 171 2.86 2.69 -1.77
CA SER A 171 2.89 1.27 -1.49
C SER A 171 1.85 0.53 -2.33
N HIS A 172 2.28 -0.48 -3.07
CA HIS A 172 1.40 -1.32 -3.87
C HIS A 172 0.25 -1.95 -3.05
N GLY A 173 0.50 -2.25 -1.78
CA GLY A 173 -0.48 -2.83 -0.86
C GLY A 173 -1.47 -1.85 -0.23
N SER A 174 -1.38 -0.54 -0.49
CA SER A 174 -2.27 0.41 0.17
C SER A 174 -3.75 0.16 -0.21
N PRO A 175 -4.66 0.02 0.77
CA PRO A 175 -6.07 -0.27 0.48
C PRO A 175 -6.80 0.79 -0.34
N VAL A 176 -6.30 2.03 -0.36
CA VAL A 176 -6.94 3.13 -1.10
C VAL A 176 -6.70 3.06 -2.61
N ASN A 177 -5.58 2.49 -3.05
CA ASN A 177 -5.17 2.46 -4.46
C ASN A 177 -6.24 1.76 -5.31
N GLY A 178 -6.70 2.41 -6.37
CA GLY A 178 -7.73 1.92 -7.30
C GLY A 178 -9.12 1.71 -6.70
N LYS A 179 -9.36 2.11 -5.44
CA LYS A 179 -10.62 1.84 -4.71
C LYS A 179 -11.27 3.08 -4.14
N LEU A 180 -10.50 3.96 -3.50
CA LEU A 180 -11.02 5.19 -2.91
C LEU A 180 -10.95 6.34 -3.92
N ARG A 181 -12.02 7.14 -3.99
CA ARG A 181 -12.08 8.34 -4.82
C ARG A 181 -11.77 9.57 -3.98
N GLY A 182 -11.03 10.52 -4.54
CA GLY A 182 -10.81 11.82 -3.92
C GLY A 182 -9.99 12.77 -4.79
N VAL A 183 -9.80 13.98 -4.28
CA VAL A 183 -8.96 15.02 -4.85
C VAL A 183 -7.63 15.03 -4.09
N PHE A 184 -6.53 14.88 -4.81
CA PHE A 184 -5.18 14.84 -4.22
C PHE A 184 -4.59 16.23 -4.06
N PHE A 185 -4.05 16.47 -2.88
CA PHE A 185 -3.27 17.65 -2.54
C PHE A 185 -1.97 17.24 -1.86
N SER A 186 -1.00 18.15 -1.88
CA SER A 186 0.28 17.99 -1.20
C SER A 186 0.57 19.24 -0.36
N CYS A 187 1.39 19.06 0.66
CA CYS A 187 1.95 20.11 1.49
C CYS A 187 3.39 19.73 1.83
N ASN A 188 4.30 20.70 1.79
CA ASN A 188 5.67 20.54 2.24
C ASN A 188 6.10 21.85 2.92
N THR A 189 6.75 21.73 4.07
CA THR A 189 7.24 22.86 4.87
C THR A 189 8.61 23.38 4.44
N GLU A 190 9.33 22.66 3.59
CA GLU A 190 10.64 23.07 3.06
C GLU A 190 10.51 24.12 1.94
N PHE A 191 9.31 24.32 1.41
CA PHE A 191 9.05 25.34 0.40
C PHE A 191 8.27 26.49 1.02
N ASP A 192 8.88 27.68 1.02
CA ASP A 192 8.18 28.96 1.23
C ASP A 192 7.14 29.10 0.11
N THR A 193 5.95 28.55 0.33
CA THR A 193 4.82 28.68 -0.57
C THR A 193 3.88 29.74 0.01
N ASP A 194 3.63 30.78 -0.79
CA ASP A 194 2.72 31.84 -0.40
C ASP A 194 1.30 31.30 -0.15
N PRO A 195 0.56 31.86 0.82
CA PRO A 195 -0.75 31.38 1.23
C PRO A 195 -1.80 31.30 0.09
N CYS A 196 -2.39 30.12 -0.12
CA CYS A 196 -3.43 29.80 -1.07
C CYS A 196 -4.38 28.71 -0.51
N GLY A 197 -5.51 29.15 0.06
CA GLY A 197 -6.74 28.37 0.26
C GLY A 197 -6.77 27.32 1.38
N THR A 198 -7.74 27.44 2.30
CA THR A 198 -8.00 26.50 3.40
C THR A 198 -9.32 25.74 3.19
N PHE A 199 -9.27 24.42 2.91
CA PHE A 199 -10.49 23.57 2.75
C PHE A 199 -10.68 22.51 3.82
N VAL A 200 -9.69 22.32 4.69
CA VAL A 200 -9.79 21.35 5.77
C VAL A 200 -10.66 21.95 6.88
N LYS A 201 -11.82 21.32 7.12
CA LYS A 201 -12.74 21.72 8.20
C LYS A 201 -12.63 20.76 9.40
N PRO A 202 -12.96 21.20 10.62
CA PRO A 202 -12.96 20.33 11.81
C PRO A 202 -13.89 19.10 11.73
N ALA A 203 -14.90 19.10 10.85
CA ALA A 203 -15.83 17.99 10.67
C ALA A 203 -15.28 16.80 9.85
N HIS A 204 -13.97 16.77 9.58
CA HIS A 204 -13.34 15.69 8.83
C HIS A 204 -12.62 14.73 9.77
N LYS A 205 -12.57 13.46 9.40
CA LYS A 205 -11.66 12.49 10.03
C LYS A 205 -10.33 12.51 9.29
N SER A 206 -9.25 12.44 10.06
CA SER A 206 -7.90 12.20 9.52
C SER A 206 -7.57 10.72 9.67
N ILE A 207 -7.20 10.09 8.57
CA ILE A 207 -7.01 8.65 8.50
C ILE A 207 -5.67 8.39 7.80
N PHE A 208 -4.82 7.55 8.40
CA PHE A 208 -3.54 7.18 7.79
C PHE A 208 -3.75 6.18 6.65
N ALA A 209 -3.15 6.43 5.48
CA ALA A 209 -3.32 5.58 4.30
C ALA A 209 -2.02 4.95 3.80
N ASP A 210 -0.89 5.66 3.90
CA ASP A 210 0.39 5.13 3.41
C ASP A 210 1.61 5.91 3.93
N PHE A 211 2.78 5.28 3.84
CA PHE A 211 4.10 5.88 4.05
C PHE A 211 5.12 5.30 3.06
N TYR A 212 5.70 6.14 2.20
CA TYR A 212 6.57 5.68 1.10
C TYR A 212 7.65 6.70 0.71
N CYS A 213 8.60 6.31 -0.13
CA CYS A 213 9.52 7.20 -0.82
C CYS A 213 9.74 6.73 -2.27
N MET A 214 10.30 7.59 -3.12
CA MET A 214 10.47 7.33 -4.57
C MET A 214 11.95 7.36 -4.98
N TYR A 215 12.80 6.52 -4.38
CA TYR A 215 14.26 6.51 -4.61
C TYR A 215 14.95 7.86 -4.31
N THR A 216 14.30 8.70 -3.51
CA THR A 216 14.80 9.99 -3.02
C THR A 216 14.97 9.94 -1.51
N ALA A 217 15.58 10.97 -0.93
CA ALA A 217 15.65 11.14 0.52
C ALA A 217 14.30 11.51 1.15
N TYR A 218 13.34 11.97 0.34
CA TYR A 218 12.04 12.45 0.81
C TYR A 218 11.06 11.31 1.03
N HIS A 219 10.37 11.36 2.17
CA HIS A 219 9.33 10.41 2.51
C HIS A 219 7.97 11.09 2.50
N TYR A 220 6.97 10.37 2.01
CA TYR A 220 5.60 10.84 1.82
C TYR A 220 4.71 10.13 2.82
N VAL A 221 3.89 10.90 3.54
CA VAL A 221 2.80 10.41 4.36
C VAL A 221 1.49 10.73 3.65
N VAL A 222 0.67 9.70 3.41
CA VAL A 222 -0.64 9.89 2.79
C VAL A 222 -1.72 9.83 3.86
N LEU A 223 -2.48 10.92 3.98
CA LEU A 223 -3.67 10.98 4.83
C LEU A 223 -4.94 11.04 3.96
N VAL A 224 -5.98 10.33 4.37
CA VAL A 224 -7.33 10.53 3.86
C VAL A 224 -8.06 11.51 4.77
N LEU A 225 -8.67 12.52 4.16
CA LEU A 225 -9.59 13.44 4.82
C LEU A 225 -11.00 13.19 4.27
N ALA A 226 -11.88 12.69 5.14
CA ALA A 226 -13.26 12.37 4.78
C ALA A 226 -14.24 13.00 5.77
N PRO A 227 -15.35 13.62 5.30
CA PRO A 227 -16.39 14.10 6.20
C PRO A 227 -16.97 12.96 7.02
N VAL A 228 -17.29 13.23 8.29
CA VAL A 228 -17.92 12.23 9.17
C VAL A 228 -19.22 11.73 8.53
N GLY A 229 -19.36 10.41 8.40
CA GLY A 229 -20.54 9.77 7.82
C GLY A 229 -20.59 9.74 6.29
N SER A 230 -19.57 10.24 5.59
CA SER A 230 -19.50 10.13 4.12
C SER A 230 -19.17 8.69 3.66
N GLU A 231 -19.28 8.44 2.36
CA GLU A 231 -18.82 7.20 1.73
C GLU A 231 -17.33 6.97 1.98
N GLY A 232 -16.52 8.04 1.94
CA GLY A 232 -15.09 8.00 2.24
C GLY A 232 -14.79 7.56 3.68
N ASP A 233 -15.50 8.13 4.67
CA ASP A 233 -15.36 7.71 6.09
C ASP A 233 -15.78 6.25 6.27
N SER A 234 -16.89 5.85 5.66
CA SER A 234 -17.41 4.48 5.71
C SER A 234 -16.44 3.48 5.09
N PHE A 235 -15.81 3.84 3.96
CA PHE A 235 -14.77 3.03 3.33
C PHE A 235 -13.56 2.84 4.25
N CYS A 236 -13.07 3.92 4.85
CA CYS A 236 -11.88 3.92 5.68
C CYS A 236 -12.06 3.20 7.01
N GLN A 237 -13.28 3.22 7.56
CA GLN A 237 -13.62 2.76 8.91
C GLN A 237 -13.14 1.37 9.29
N THR A 238 -13.15 0.46 8.31
CA THR A 238 -12.81 -0.95 8.49
C THR A 238 -11.46 -1.32 7.85
N ARG A 239 -10.78 -0.35 7.23
CA ARG A 239 -9.64 -0.61 6.35
C ARG A 239 -8.37 0.13 6.75
N LEU A 240 -8.48 1.27 7.43
CA LEU A 240 -7.36 2.18 7.66
C LEU A 240 -7.29 2.65 9.13
N PRO A 241 -6.07 2.84 9.69
CA PRO A 241 -5.89 3.39 11.02
C PRO A 241 -6.39 4.84 11.13
N ARG A 242 -7.18 5.12 12.15
CA ARG A 242 -7.68 6.47 12.43
C ARG A 242 -6.64 7.28 13.21
N LEU A 243 -6.55 8.56 12.88
CA LEU A 243 -5.76 9.54 13.62
C LEU A 243 -6.72 10.51 14.30
N ASP A 244 -6.40 10.88 15.54
CA ASP A 244 -7.05 12.01 16.19
C ASP A 244 -6.43 13.31 15.65
N LEU A 245 -7.26 14.20 15.10
CA LEU A 245 -6.80 15.48 14.54
C LEU A 245 -6.08 16.36 15.56
N ALA A 246 -6.42 16.25 16.85
CA ALA A 246 -5.78 17.05 17.90
C ALA A 246 -4.38 16.54 18.26
N SER A 247 -4.13 15.24 18.11
CA SER A 247 -2.85 14.60 18.46
C SER A 247 -2.14 13.95 17.26
N ASN A 248 -2.53 14.32 16.04
CA ASN A 248 -1.99 13.72 14.82
C ASN A 248 -0.56 14.23 14.60
N PRO A 249 0.45 13.34 14.58
CA PRO A 249 1.86 13.73 14.46
C PRO A 249 2.21 14.26 13.06
N PHE A 250 1.33 14.09 12.07
CA PHE A 250 1.56 14.47 10.68
C PHE A 250 0.84 15.75 10.28
N LEU A 251 -0.36 15.98 10.81
CA LEU A 251 -1.22 17.11 10.46
C LEU A 251 -2.12 17.47 11.64
N THR A 252 -1.94 18.65 12.22
CA THR A 252 -2.80 19.16 13.29
C THR A 252 -3.64 20.33 12.80
N TYR A 253 -4.81 20.49 13.41
CA TYR A 253 -5.74 21.59 13.20
C TYR A 253 -6.14 22.18 14.55
N SER A 254 -5.86 23.47 14.76
CA SER A 254 -6.31 24.20 15.94
C SER A 254 -7.44 25.16 15.57
N VAL A 255 -8.57 24.99 16.26
CA VAL A 255 -9.72 25.89 16.13
C VAL A 255 -9.35 27.28 16.67
N PRO A 256 -9.70 28.36 15.96
CA PRO A 256 -9.60 29.72 16.47
C PRO A 256 -10.24 29.86 17.86
N GLN A 257 -9.50 30.40 18.82
CA GLN A 257 -10.02 30.60 20.19
C GLN A 257 -10.72 31.95 20.33
N ARG A 258 -10.43 32.90 19.43
CA ARG A 258 -10.98 34.25 19.44
C ARG A 258 -11.71 34.58 18.14
N PRO A 259 -12.78 35.41 18.19
CA PRO A 259 -13.40 35.93 16.98
C PRO A 259 -12.37 36.69 16.13
N GLY A 260 -12.24 36.31 14.85
CA GLY A 260 -11.30 36.92 13.89
C GLY A 260 -9.92 36.27 13.82
N GLU A 261 -9.65 35.24 14.63
CA GLU A 261 -8.44 34.43 14.50
C GLU A 261 -8.62 33.39 13.38
N GLU A 262 -7.58 33.18 12.58
CA GLU A 262 -7.59 32.18 11.52
C GLU A 262 -7.25 30.78 12.05
N PRO A 263 -7.80 29.71 11.47
CA PRO A 263 -7.45 28.36 11.87
C PRO A 263 -5.96 28.10 11.65
N LEU A 264 -5.32 27.44 12.61
CA LEU A 264 -3.90 27.09 12.52
C LEU A 264 -3.74 25.65 12.06
N PHE A 265 -2.99 25.46 10.97
CA PHE A 265 -2.57 24.16 10.50
C PHE A 265 -1.07 23.98 10.70
N CYS A 266 -0.68 22.82 11.22
CA CYS A 266 0.73 22.44 11.30
C CYS A 266 0.97 21.05 10.72
N HIS A 267 2.10 20.90 10.02
CA HIS A 267 2.54 19.66 9.39
C HIS A 267 4.00 19.36 9.78
N ALA A 268 4.37 18.09 9.88
CA ALA A 268 5.70 17.65 10.31
C ALA A 268 6.77 17.91 9.23
N SER A 269 7.91 18.49 9.61
CA SER A 269 8.88 19.04 8.65
C SER A 269 9.66 18.03 7.81
N ASP A 270 9.84 16.81 8.32
CA ASP A 270 10.79 15.84 7.77
C ASP A 270 10.10 14.80 6.86
N VAL A 271 8.83 15.04 6.54
CA VAL A 271 8.00 14.26 5.63
C VAL A 271 7.22 15.21 4.72
N ILE A 272 6.85 14.74 3.54
CA ILE A 272 5.91 15.42 2.65
C ILE A 272 4.52 14.87 2.93
N LEU A 273 3.56 15.73 3.19
CA LEU A 273 2.17 15.33 3.39
C LEU A 273 1.43 15.33 2.07
N GLU A 274 0.84 14.18 1.73
CA GLU A 274 -0.19 14.06 0.71
C GLU A 274 -1.55 13.85 1.38
N VAL A 275 -2.54 14.59 0.91
CA VAL A 275 -3.92 14.49 1.38
C VAL A 275 -4.81 14.03 0.24
N LEU A 276 -5.55 12.96 0.49
CA LEU A 276 -6.67 12.52 -0.33
C LEU A 276 -7.98 12.99 0.29
N TYR A 277 -8.56 14.04 -0.29
CA TYR A 277 -9.84 14.59 0.17
C TYR A 277 -11.01 13.93 -0.59
N THR A 278 -11.95 13.31 0.12
CA THR A 278 -12.94 12.42 -0.54
C THR A 278 -14.12 13.12 -1.19
N GLU A 279 -14.27 14.43 -1.00
CA GLU A 279 -15.38 15.21 -1.56
C GLU A 279 -14.95 16.14 -2.70
N PRO A 280 -15.90 16.64 -3.51
CA PRO A 280 -15.63 17.68 -4.48
C PRO A 280 -15.05 18.95 -3.83
N VAL A 281 -14.15 19.62 -4.55
CA VAL A 281 -13.54 20.89 -4.13
C VAL A 281 -13.77 21.93 -5.21
N HIS A 282 -14.39 23.05 -4.85
CA HIS A 282 -14.56 24.16 -5.78
C HIS A 282 -13.20 24.84 -6.06
N LEU A 283 -12.99 25.40 -7.25
CA LEU A 283 -11.74 26.08 -7.57
C LEU A 283 -11.60 27.45 -6.88
N ASP A 284 -12.69 28.19 -6.71
CA ASP A 284 -12.71 29.54 -6.08
C ASP A 284 -12.30 29.57 -4.62
N LEU A 285 -12.26 28.39 -4.03
CA LEU A 285 -11.80 28.12 -2.70
C LEU A 285 -10.28 28.45 -2.61
N GLY A 286 -9.53 28.33 -3.71
CA GLY A 286 -8.11 28.69 -3.81
C GLY A 286 -7.79 29.54 -5.04
N LYS A 287 -6.51 29.56 -5.42
CA LYS A 287 -5.98 30.24 -6.62
C LYS A 287 -5.17 29.26 -7.46
N VAL A 288 -5.17 29.48 -8.77
CA VAL A 288 -4.34 28.73 -9.72
C VAL A 288 -3.21 29.66 -10.15
N GLU A 289 -1.98 29.28 -9.84
CA GLU A 289 -0.78 30.08 -10.13
C GLU A 289 0.27 29.22 -10.83
N GLN A 290 1.09 29.86 -11.65
CA GLN A 290 2.23 29.19 -12.28
C GLN A 290 3.33 29.01 -11.24
N ILE A 291 3.77 27.76 -11.04
CA ILE A 291 4.90 27.46 -10.17
C ILE A 291 6.15 28.10 -10.78
N SER A 292 6.81 28.99 -10.03
CA SER A 292 8.06 29.64 -10.44
C SER A 292 9.11 29.53 -9.34
N GLY A 293 10.37 29.29 -9.72
CA GLY A 293 11.47 29.11 -8.77
C GLY A 293 11.70 27.65 -8.34
N HIS A 294 12.97 27.27 -8.33
CA HIS A 294 13.58 26.01 -7.86
C HIS A 294 13.60 24.84 -8.85
N GLN A 295 14.83 24.61 -9.31
CA GLN A 295 15.32 23.51 -10.11
C GLN A 295 15.39 22.25 -9.23
N LEU A 296 14.32 21.46 -9.15
CA LEU A 296 14.37 19.98 -9.21
C LEU A 296 12.96 19.37 -9.17
N MET A 297 12.65 18.63 -10.25
CA MET A 297 11.69 17.52 -10.30
C MET A 297 10.21 17.87 -10.11
N SER A 298 9.64 18.56 -11.10
CA SER A 298 8.23 18.38 -11.51
C SER A 298 7.99 16.96 -12.06
N LEU A 299 8.41 15.94 -11.33
CA LEU A 299 7.99 14.58 -11.61
C LEU A 299 6.67 14.40 -10.88
N THR A 300 5.61 14.30 -11.67
CA THR A 300 4.33 13.82 -11.18
C THR A 300 4.55 12.57 -10.30
N THR A 301 3.97 12.56 -9.10
CA THR A 301 3.93 11.34 -8.27
C THR A 301 2.90 10.33 -8.82
N ALA A 302 2.26 10.63 -9.95
CA ALA A 302 1.27 9.76 -10.55
C ALA A 302 1.86 8.38 -10.85
N ASN A 303 1.28 7.34 -10.24
CA ASN A 303 1.74 5.96 -10.31
C ASN A 303 3.20 5.74 -9.90
N ALA A 304 3.79 6.67 -9.15
CA ALA A 304 5.18 6.55 -8.73
C ALA A 304 5.34 5.39 -7.73
N LYS A 305 6.26 4.48 -8.06
CA LYS A 305 6.48 3.26 -7.28
C LYS A 305 7.32 3.54 -6.06
N LYS A 306 6.91 2.98 -4.92
CA LYS A 306 7.71 2.94 -3.69
C LYS A 306 9.05 2.25 -3.93
N ASP A 307 10.13 2.83 -3.39
CA ASP A 307 11.46 2.22 -3.40
C ASP A 307 11.47 0.95 -2.51
N PRO A 308 11.68 -0.24 -3.09
CA PRO A 308 11.66 -1.51 -2.35
C PRO A 308 12.90 -1.70 -1.46
N SER A 309 13.95 -0.88 -1.61
CA SER A 309 15.20 -0.99 -0.86
C SER A 309 15.27 -0.11 0.38
N CYS A 310 14.34 0.84 0.52
CA CYS A 310 14.34 1.80 1.61
C CYS A 310 14.12 1.12 2.97
N LYS A 311 15.01 1.35 3.94
CA LYS A 311 14.91 0.78 5.30
C LYS A 311 13.97 1.56 6.23
N VAL A 312 13.65 2.80 5.86
CA VAL A 312 12.80 3.70 6.65
C VAL A 312 11.33 3.34 6.43
N CYS A 313 10.85 3.41 5.19
CA CYS A 313 9.42 3.26 4.88
C CYS A 313 8.96 1.85 4.53
N ASN A 314 9.85 0.90 4.21
CA ASN A 314 9.43 -0.49 4.01
C ASN A 314 9.25 -1.19 5.36
N ILE A 315 8.21 -2.01 5.48
CA ILE A 315 8.06 -2.91 6.63
C ILE A 315 9.20 -3.93 6.56
N SER A 316 10.21 -3.76 7.40
CA SER A 316 11.32 -4.68 7.53
C SER A 316 10.91 -5.76 8.52
N VAL A 317 10.78 -7.00 8.05
CA VAL A 317 10.67 -8.15 8.95
C VAL A 317 11.98 -8.32 9.71
N GLY A 318 11.86 -8.55 11.01
CA GLY A 318 12.97 -8.72 11.94
C GLY A 318 14.02 -9.71 11.45
N ARG A 319 15.27 -9.43 11.83
CA ARG A 319 16.32 -10.44 11.95
C ARG A 319 16.00 -11.39 13.09
#